data_AF-A0A2V8LZ81-F1
#
_entry.id   AF-A0A2V8LZ81-F1
#
_cell.length_a   1.000
_cell.length_b   1.000
_cell.length_c   1.000
_cell.angle_alpha   90.00
_cell.angle_beta   90.00
_cell.angle_gamma   90.00
#
_symmetry.space_group_name_H-M   'P 1'
#
loop_
_entity.id
_entity.type
_entity.pdbx_description
1 polymer ?
#
loop_
_entity_poly.entity_id
_entity_poly.type
_entity_poly.pdbx_seq_one_letter_code
_entity_poly.pdbx_strand_id
1 'polypeptide(L)' 'VKIVIDMGKASTSALQRRLRIGYGRAASLLDAMERDGIIGPPDGSKPRAVLINREDYLSEP' A
#
# COMPACT_ATOMS: atom_id res chain seq x y z
N VAL A 1 2.70 -0.89 5.97
CA VAL A 1 2.88 -1.95 4.95
C VAL A 1 1.99 -3.17 5.22
N LYS A 2 2.07 -3.82 6.39
CA LYS A 2 1.24 -5.00 6.74
C LYS A 2 -0.23 -4.97 6.30
N ILE A 3 -0.96 -3.88 6.57
CA ILE A 3 -2.38 -3.74 6.19
C ILE A 3 -2.60 -3.86 4.68
N VAL A 4 -1.68 -3.33 3.88
CA VAL A 4 -1.78 -3.36 2.41
C VAL A 4 -1.56 -4.78 1.89
N ILE A 5 -0.56 -5.48 2.43
CA ILE A 5 -0.28 -6.88 2.11
C ILE A 5 -1.49 -7.76 2.47
N ASP A 6 -2.02 -7.60 3.69
CA ASP A 6 -3.17 -8.37 4.18
C ASP A 6 -4.43 -8.15 3.33
N MET A 7 -4.57 -6.97 2.72
CA MET A 7 -5.71 -6.62 1.86
C MET A 7 -5.51 -7.01 0.39
N GLY A 8 -4.28 -7.30 -0.05
CA GLY A 8 -3.91 -7.57 -1.44
C GLY A 8 -4.12 -6.39 -2.40
N LYS A 9 -4.50 -5.21 -1.90
CA LYS A 9 -4.73 -3.99 -2.69
C LYS A 9 -4.50 -2.75 -1.85
N ALA A 10 -3.96 -1.70 -2.47
CA ALA A 10 -3.62 -0.45 -1.79
C ALA A 10 -4.45 0.72 -2.35
N SER A 11 -5.19 1.42 -1.49
CA SER A 11 -5.88 2.65 -1.87
C SER A 11 -5.83 3.69 -0.76
N THR A 12 -5.89 4.97 -1.14
CA THR A 12 -5.88 6.08 -0.19
C THR A 12 -7.03 5.97 0.80
N SER A 13 -8.25 5.72 0.31
CA SER A 13 -9.44 5.54 1.13
C SER A 13 -9.39 4.35 2.09
N ALA A 14 -8.66 3.27 1.74
CA ALA A 14 -8.42 2.15 2.65
C ALA A 14 -7.49 2.56 3.79
N LEU A 15 -6.38 3.23 3.48
CA LEU A 15 -5.43 3.71 4.47
C LEU A 15 -6.03 4.79 5.38
N GLN A 16 -6.79 5.74 4.82
CA GLN A 16 -7.48 6.77 5.59
C GLN A 16 -8.38 6.17 6.67
N ARG A 17 -9.20 5.16 6.33
CA ARG A 17 -10.13 4.52 7.28
C ARG A 17 -9.42 3.65 8.30
N ARG A 18 -8.43 2.86 7.87
CA ARG A 18 -7.71 1.90 8.74
C ARG A 18 -6.74 2.58 9.70
N LEU A 19 -6.05 3.62 9.23
CA LEU A 19 -5.03 4.34 10.00
C LEU A 19 -5.53 5.67 10.58
N ARG A 20 -6.76 6.07 10.26
CA ARG A 20 -7.37 7.35 10.68
C ARG A 20 -6.51 8.56 10.30
N ILE A 21 -6.01 8.57 9.06
CA ILE A 21 -5.17 9.61 8.49
C ILE A 21 -5.88 10.39 7.39
N GLY A 22 -5.43 11.62 7.12
CA GLY A 22 -5.89 12.43 5.99
C GLY A 22 -5.35 11.95 4.64
N TYR A 23 -5.94 12.46 3.56
CA TYR A 23 -5.58 12.09 2.18
C TYR A 23 -4.08 12.24 1.88
N GLY A 24 -3.48 13.39 2.23
CA GLY A 24 -2.06 13.66 1.93
C GLY A 24 -1.13 12.61 2.54
N ARG A 25 -1.34 12.25 3.80
CA ARG A 25 -0.56 11.17 4.45
C ARG A 25 -0.80 9.82 3.79
N ALA A 26 -2.04 9.50 3.42
CA ALA A 26 -2.35 8.24 2.75
C ALA A 26 -1.69 8.15 1.36
N ALA A 27 -1.69 9.24 0.60
CA ALA A 27 -1.03 9.33 -0.70
C ALA A 27 0.49 9.15 -0.55
N SER A 28 1.14 9.90 0.35
CA SER A 28 2.58 9.77 0.60
C SER A 28 2.99 8.35 1.03
N LEU A 29 2.14 7.65 1.78
CA LEU A 29 2.39 6.24 2.14
C LEU A 29 2.32 5.31 0.93
N LEU A 30 1.39 5.54 -0.01
CA LEU A 30 1.33 4.75 -1.25
C LEU A 30 2.54 5.03 -2.14
N ASP A 31 2.95 6.30 -2.27
CA ASP A 31 4.11 6.66 -3.08
C ASP A 31 5.41 6.09 -2.49
N ALA A 32 5.53 6.05 -1.16
CA ALA A 32 6.64 5.36 -0.50
C ALA A 32 6.61 3.86 -0.81
N MET A 33 5.46 3.20 -0.68
CA MET A 33 5.31 1.77 -1.00
C MET A 33 5.59 1.46 -2.47
N GLU A 34 5.26 2.35 -3.40
CA GLU A 34 5.57 2.20 -4.82
C GLU A 34 7.08 2.30 -5.05
N ARG A 35 7.73 3.31 -4.45
CA ARG A 35 9.19 3.47 -4.51
C ARG A 35 9.94 2.27 -3.95
N ASP A 36 9.40 1.65 -2.90
CA ASP A 36 9.96 0.47 -2.26
C ASP A 36 9.60 -0.84 -3.00
N GLY A 37 8.88 -0.77 -4.13
CA GLY A 37 8.50 -1.95 -4.92
C GLY A 37 7.41 -2.83 -4.30
N ILE A 38 6.75 -2.36 -3.24
CA ILE A 38 5.70 -3.09 -2.50
C ILE A 38 4.39 -3.11 -3.29
N ILE A 39 4.10 -2.02 -4.00
CA ILE A 39 2.88 -1.87 -4.81
C ILE A 39 3.21 -1.40 -6.22
N GLY A 40 2.34 -1.73 -7.17
CA GLY A 40 2.44 -1.31 -8.55
C GLY A 40 2.07 0.16 -8.77
N PRO A 41 2.31 0.67 -10.00
CA PRO A 41 1.99 2.04 -10.38
C PRO A 41 0.48 2.33 -10.29
N PRO A 42 0.09 3.62 -10.26
CA PRO A 42 -1.32 4.00 -10.30
C PRO A 42 -2.03 3.50 -11.58
N ASP A 43 -3.17 2.83 -11.42
CA ASP A 43 -4.13 2.54 -12.53
C ASP A 43 -5.39 3.40 -12.36
N GLY A 44 -5.25 4.70 -12.67
CA GLY A 44 -6.34 5.67 -12.56
C GLY A 44 -6.95 5.72 -11.16
N SER A 45 -8.25 5.45 -11.05
CA SER A 45 -9.00 5.45 -9.80
C SER A 45 -9.01 4.09 -9.08
N LYS A 46 -8.41 3.04 -9.67
CA LYS A 46 -8.42 1.71 -9.08
C LYS A 46 -7.38 1.58 -7.96
N PRO A 47 -7.60 0.67 -6.99
CA PRO A 47 -6.59 0.30 -6.02
C PRO A 47 -5.33 -0.22 -6.71
N ARG A 48 -4.15 0.17 -6.22
CA ARG A 48 -2.86 -0.31 -6.70
C ARG A 48 -2.69 -1.78 -6.32
N ALA A 49 -2.16 -2.58 -7.25
CA ALA A 49 -1.85 -3.98 -7.00
C ALA A 49 -0.68 -4.10 -6.01
N VAL A 50 -0.74 -5.08 -5.12
CA VAL A 50 0.38 -5.38 -4.21
C VAL A 50 1.29 -6.37 -4.91
N LEU A 51 2.58 -6.08 -4.96
CA LEU A 51 3.58 -6.86 -5.71
C LEU A 51 4.30 -7.89 -4.83
N ILE A 52 4.30 -7.69 -3.51
CA ILE A 52 4.93 -8.60 -2.56
C ILE A 52 3.88 -9.42 -1.79
N ASN A 53 4.19 -10.68 -1.50
CA ASN A 53 3.37 -11.49 -0.61
C ASN A 53 3.82 -11.30 0.86
N ARG A 54 3.11 -11.92 1.81
CA ARG A 54 3.41 -11.76 3.24
C ARG A 54 4.73 -12.44 3.60
N GLU A 55 5.02 -13.57 2.96
CA GLU A 55 6.21 -14.37 3.18
C GLU A 55 7.47 -13.59 2.80
N ASP A 56 7.46 -12.92 1.64
CA ASP A 56 8.54 -12.06 1.15
C ASP A 56 8.82 -10.93 2.16
N TYR A 57 7.77 -10.26 2.65
CA TYR A 57 7.91 -9.15 3.61
C TYR A 57 8.45 -9.58 4.98
N LEU A 58 8.16 -10.81 5.41
CA LEU A 58 8.63 -11.34 6.70
C LEU A 58 10.02 -12.00 6.59
N SER A 59 10.52 -12.19 5.36
CA SER A 59 11.79 -12.85 5.09
C SER A 59 13.00 -11.91 5.07
N GLU A 60 12.79 -10.59 5.13
CA GLU A 60 13.87 -9.62 5.36
C GLU A 60 14.31 -9.65 6.85
N PRO A 61 15.59 -9.98 7.14
CA PRO A 61 16.14 -10.02 8.50
C PRO A 61 16.37 -8.63 9.11
#